data_AF-A0A5C6HCM6-F1
#
_entry.id   AF-A0A5C6HCM6-F1
#
_cell.length_a   1.000
_cell.length_b   1.000
_cell.length_c   1.000
_cell.angle_alpha   90.00
_cell.angle_beta   90.00
_cell.angle_gamma   90.00
#
_symmetry.space_group_name_H-M   'P 1'
#
loop_
_entity.id
_entity.type
_entity.pdbx_description
1 polymer ?
#
loop_
_entity_poly.entity_id
_entity_poly.type
_entity_poly.pdbx_seq_one_letter_code
_entity_poly.pdbx_strand_id
1 'polypeptide(L)'
;MIAGANNDKEDDGVFHVWAHGAPNTIRTYDDNKGKEIRIETGERFNAFMNENSEEWRNRDRSAPAIIILHSCDTGKETSNNMLPIAAKISKALGNAIVIAPTEKVVVDDNTKKEIGTYSTKTVKIGGVDKTVKDKEGTWSEYSNGKKTDSYPGNKLPDRDMTRSTWNEILDFISNLF
;
A
#
# COMPACT_ATOMS: atom_id res chain seq x y z
N MET A 1 16.87 -4.69 -11.42
CA MET A 1 16.24 -5.25 -10.21
C MET A 1 14.91 -4.55 -10.08
N ILE A 2 13.81 -5.26 -10.35
CA ILE A 2 12.48 -4.64 -10.39
C ILE A 2 12.05 -4.34 -8.96
N ALA A 3 12.21 -3.07 -8.53
CA ALA A 3 11.54 -2.56 -7.34
C ALA A 3 10.04 -2.48 -7.68
N GLY A 4 9.30 -3.55 -7.40
CA GLY A 4 7.91 -3.63 -7.83
C GLY A 4 7.05 -4.64 -7.07
N ALA A 5 7.60 -5.80 -6.69
CA ALA A 5 6.90 -6.78 -5.87
C ALA A 5 7.94 -7.71 -5.24
N ASN A 6 8.33 -7.48 -3.98
CA ASN A 6 9.08 -8.48 -3.22
C ASN A 6 8.06 -9.40 -2.54
N ASN A 7 8.09 -10.68 -2.88
CA ASN A 7 7.30 -11.66 -2.16
C ASN A 7 8.06 -11.98 -0.86
N ASP A 8 7.56 -11.50 0.27
CA ASP A 8 7.95 -12.07 1.54
C ASP A 8 7.31 -13.47 1.60
N LYS A 9 8.15 -14.51 1.47
CA LYS A 9 7.74 -15.93 1.38
C LYS A 9 7.02 -16.45 2.65
N GLU A 10 6.84 -15.61 3.65
CA GLU A 10 6.21 -15.98 4.93
C GLU A 10 4.70 -15.71 4.95
N ASP A 11 4.15 -14.99 3.95
CA ASP A 11 2.73 -14.61 3.91
C ASP A 11 1.97 -15.13 2.67
N ASP A 12 1.56 -16.40 2.70
CA ASP A 12 0.68 -16.98 1.67
C ASP A 12 -0.57 -16.11 1.43
N GLY A 13 -0.74 -15.61 0.21
CA GLY A 13 -1.91 -14.81 -0.21
C GLY A 13 -1.79 -13.29 -0.03
N VAL A 14 -0.66 -12.80 0.49
CA VAL A 14 -0.37 -11.37 0.62
C VAL A 14 0.67 -10.92 -0.40
N PHE A 15 0.40 -9.82 -1.09
CA PHE A 15 1.26 -9.27 -2.13
C PHE A 15 1.71 -7.86 -1.75
N HIS A 16 2.98 -7.72 -1.41
CA HIS A 16 3.58 -6.44 -1.12
C HIS A 16 4.15 -5.81 -2.40
N VAL A 17 3.86 -4.53 -2.62
CA VAL A 17 4.22 -3.78 -3.83
C VAL A 17 4.98 -2.52 -3.43
N TRP A 18 6.27 -2.45 -3.75
CA TRP A 18 7.12 -1.29 -3.50
C TRP A 18 7.32 -0.50 -4.78
N ALA A 19 6.87 0.75 -4.78
CA ALA A 19 6.96 1.63 -5.94
C ALA A 19 6.76 3.09 -5.55
N HIS A 20 7.12 4.03 -6.43
CA HIS A 20 6.72 5.42 -6.23
C HIS A 20 5.21 5.60 -6.42
N GLY A 21 4.62 6.47 -5.62
CA GLY A 21 3.17 6.61 -5.55
C GLY A 21 2.71 8.05 -5.60
N ALA A 22 1.48 8.20 -6.09
CA ALA A 22 0.64 9.39 -5.99
C ALA A 22 -0.82 8.92 -5.82
N PRO A 23 -1.76 9.79 -5.42
CA PRO A 23 -3.15 9.41 -5.19
C PRO A 23 -3.78 8.55 -6.28
N ASN A 24 -3.48 8.82 -7.56
CA ASN A 24 -4.11 8.16 -8.71
C ASN A 24 -3.15 7.34 -9.58
N THR A 25 -1.89 7.15 -9.16
CA THR A 25 -0.86 6.52 -9.99
C THR A 25 0.17 5.79 -9.13
N ILE A 26 0.56 4.60 -9.56
CA ILE A 26 1.82 3.96 -9.16
C ILE A 26 2.82 4.11 -10.31
N ARG A 27 4.07 4.48 -10.00
CA ARG A 27 5.17 4.61 -10.95
C ARG A 27 6.25 3.59 -10.61
N THR A 28 6.57 2.76 -11.58
CA THR A 28 7.68 1.79 -11.52
C THR A 28 8.57 1.98 -12.75
N TYR A 29 9.75 1.36 -12.74
CA TYR A 29 10.72 1.44 -13.82
C TYR A 29 11.01 0.04 -14.37
N ASP A 30 10.91 -0.11 -15.69
CA ASP A 30 11.27 -1.35 -16.37
C ASP A 30 12.68 -1.19 -16.93
N ASP A 31 13.65 -1.81 -16.24
CA ASP A 31 15.07 -1.79 -16.62
C ASP A 31 15.30 -2.36 -18.02
N ASN A 32 14.52 -3.38 -18.42
CA ASN A 32 14.69 -4.07 -19.70
C ASN A 32 14.20 -3.20 -20.87
N LYS A 33 13.15 -2.41 -20.63
CA LYS A 33 12.56 -1.50 -21.63
C LYS A 33 13.09 -0.06 -21.50
N GLY A 34 13.91 0.22 -20.49
CA GLY A 34 14.48 1.55 -20.21
C GLY A 34 13.45 2.64 -19.98
N LYS A 35 12.26 2.31 -19.45
CA LYS A 35 11.12 3.25 -19.38
C LYS A 35 10.36 3.20 -18.06
N GLU A 36 9.85 4.36 -17.67
CA GLU A 36 8.85 4.48 -16.58
C GLU A 36 7.52 3.85 -17.03
N ILE A 37 6.92 3.05 -16.16
CA ILE A 37 5.58 2.50 -16.31
C ILE A 37 4.65 3.22 -15.33
N ARG A 38 3.53 3.71 -15.85
CA ARG A 38 2.46 4.34 -15.06
C ARG A 38 1.25 3.43 -14.96
N ILE A 39 0.94 3.05 -13.74
CA ILE A 39 -0.22 2.23 -13.39
C ILE A 39 -1.28 3.16 -12.80
N GLU A 40 -2.30 3.46 -13.61
CA GLU A 40 -3.35 4.45 -13.30
C GLU A 40 -4.75 3.82 -13.16
N THR A 41 -4.85 2.52 -13.45
CA THR A 41 -6.08 1.72 -13.39
C THR A 41 -5.80 0.36 -12.75
N GLY A 42 -6.84 -0.31 -12.26
CA GLY A 42 -6.72 -1.65 -11.68
C GLY A 42 -6.38 -2.72 -12.72
N GLU A 43 -6.80 -2.56 -13.97
CA GLU A 43 -6.46 -3.47 -15.07
C GLU A 43 -4.96 -3.39 -15.40
N ARG A 44 -4.40 -2.17 -15.45
CA ARG A 44 -2.95 -1.97 -15.63
C ARG A 44 -2.17 -2.55 -14.45
N PHE A 45 -2.68 -2.44 -13.24
CA PHE A 45 -2.08 -3.08 -12.06
C PHE A 45 -2.08 -4.60 -12.21
N ASN A 46 -3.22 -5.20 -12.56
CA ASN A 46 -3.31 -6.65 -12.76
C ASN A 46 -2.38 -7.13 -13.89
N ALA A 47 -2.28 -6.38 -14.99
CA ALA A 47 -1.34 -6.69 -16.08
C ALA A 47 0.11 -6.62 -15.59
N PHE A 48 0.47 -5.58 -14.84
CA PHE A 48 1.80 -5.46 -14.24
C PHE A 48 2.13 -6.64 -13.31
N MET A 49 1.22 -7.01 -12.41
CA MET A 49 1.42 -8.14 -11.51
C MET A 49 1.51 -9.46 -12.28
N ASN A 50 0.70 -9.68 -13.31
CA ASN A 50 0.79 -10.87 -14.15
C ASN A 50 2.11 -10.93 -14.94
N GLU A 51 2.68 -9.80 -15.38
CA GLU A 51 3.98 -9.78 -16.06
C GLU A 51 5.13 -10.07 -15.07
N ASN A 52 5.04 -9.58 -13.84
CA ASN A 52 6.20 -9.50 -12.93
C ASN A 52 6.18 -10.43 -11.71
N SER A 53 5.06 -11.07 -11.37
CA SER A 53 4.95 -11.97 -10.20
C SER A 53 4.39 -13.34 -10.62
N GLU A 54 5.17 -14.39 -10.38
CA GLU A 54 4.75 -15.76 -10.67
C GLU A 54 3.67 -16.24 -9.70
N GLU A 55 3.81 -15.89 -8.44
CA GLU A 55 2.88 -16.17 -7.36
C GLU A 55 1.53 -15.51 -7.63
N TRP A 56 1.52 -14.26 -8.10
CA TRP A 56 0.29 -13.59 -8.51
C TRP A 56 -0.38 -14.32 -9.67
N ARG A 57 0.40 -14.74 -10.68
CA ARG A 57 -0.13 -15.50 -11.82
C ARG A 57 -0.76 -16.81 -11.37
N ASN A 58 -0.08 -17.53 -10.48
CA ASN A 58 -0.40 -18.89 -10.06
C ASN A 58 -1.34 -18.97 -8.86
N ARG A 59 -1.73 -17.85 -8.24
CA ARG A 59 -2.61 -17.85 -7.08
C ARG A 59 -3.97 -18.47 -7.38
N ASP A 60 -4.60 -18.99 -6.34
CA ASP A 60 -6.02 -19.32 -6.38
C ASP A 60 -6.86 -18.05 -6.56
N ARG A 61 -7.62 -17.98 -7.64
CA ARG A 61 -8.48 -16.82 -7.97
C ARG A 61 -9.81 -16.84 -7.18
N SER A 62 -10.15 -17.96 -6.57
CA SER A 62 -11.32 -18.09 -5.68
C SER A 62 -11.04 -17.53 -4.28
N ALA A 63 -9.78 -17.56 -3.83
CA ALA A 63 -9.35 -16.96 -2.58
C ALA A 63 -9.18 -15.43 -2.71
N PRO A 64 -9.53 -14.64 -1.68
CA PRO A 64 -9.23 -13.20 -1.64
C PRO A 64 -7.73 -12.96 -1.69
N ALA A 65 -7.31 -11.96 -2.47
CA ALA A 65 -5.92 -11.49 -2.46
C ALA A 65 -5.78 -10.26 -1.55
N ILE A 66 -4.78 -10.25 -0.67
CA ILE A 66 -4.41 -9.06 0.10
C ILE A 66 -3.25 -8.39 -0.62
N ILE A 67 -3.36 -7.09 -0.88
CA ILE A 67 -2.36 -6.31 -1.60
C ILE A 67 -1.97 -5.14 -0.71
N ILE A 68 -0.68 -5.02 -0.40
CA ILE A 68 -0.14 -3.95 0.43
C ILE A 68 0.73 -3.06 -0.45
N LEU A 69 0.33 -1.79 -0.60
CA LEU A 69 1.05 -0.81 -1.41
C LEU A 69 2.02 -0.02 -0.55
N HIS A 70 3.30 -0.35 -0.61
CA HIS A 70 4.39 0.45 -0.07
C HIS A 70 4.72 1.59 -1.03
N SER A 71 3.73 2.46 -1.25
CA SER A 71 3.75 3.46 -2.32
C SER A 71 3.01 4.73 -1.90
N CYS A 72 3.75 5.84 -1.81
CA CYS A 72 3.29 7.10 -1.23
C CYS A 72 1.92 7.56 -1.73
N ASP A 73 1.05 8.03 -0.82
CA ASP A 73 -0.24 8.65 -1.12
C ASP A 73 -1.24 7.77 -1.90
N THR A 74 -0.97 6.48 -2.15
CA THR A 74 -1.82 5.64 -3.02
C THR A 74 -3.18 5.29 -2.43
N GLY A 75 -3.38 5.52 -1.13
CA GLY A 75 -4.66 5.49 -0.42
C GLY A 75 -5.21 6.88 -0.10
N LYS A 76 -4.61 7.96 -0.60
CA LYS A 76 -5.04 9.33 -0.29
C LYS A 76 -6.26 9.72 -1.12
N GLU A 77 -7.37 9.97 -0.45
CA GLU A 77 -8.55 10.58 -1.06
C GLU A 77 -8.27 12.07 -1.34
N THR A 78 -8.73 12.58 -2.48
CA THR A 78 -8.59 13.99 -2.83
C THR A 78 -9.94 14.68 -2.89
N SER A 79 -9.94 16.01 -2.70
CA SER A 79 -11.13 16.86 -2.64
C SER A 79 -12.03 16.81 -3.87
N ASN A 80 -11.55 16.27 -4.99
CA ASN A 80 -12.26 16.29 -6.28
C ASN A 80 -13.02 14.97 -6.56
N ASN A 81 -13.39 14.22 -5.52
CA ASN A 81 -13.97 12.87 -5.63
C ASN A 81 -13.13 11.90 -6.48
N MET A 82 -11.82 12.15 -6.60
CA MET A 82 -10.94 11.27 -7.34
C MET A 82 -10.67 10.03 -6.47
N LEU A 83 -11.11 8.87 -6.95
CA LEU A 83 -10.81 7.62 -6.28
C LEU A 83 -9.29 7.37 -6.25
N PRO A 84 -8.73 7.04 -5.07
CA PRO A 84 -7.34 6.66 -4.98
C PRO A 84 -7.07 5.40 -5.82
N ILE A 85 -5.82 5.21 -6.26
CA ILE A 85 -5.43 4.07 -7.06
C ILE A 85 -5.71 2.75 -6.33
N ALA A 86 -5.58 2.71 -5.00
CA ALA A 86 -5.97 1.56 -4.19
C ALA A 86 -7.45 1.17 -4.35
N ALA A 87 -8.36 2.15 -4.38
CA ALA A 87 -9.78 1.91 -4.64
C ALA A 87 -9.99 1.39 -6.06
N LYS A 88 -9.31 1.96 -7.07
CA LYS A 88 -9.43 1.48 -8.46
C LYS A 88 -8.95 0.02 -8.60
N ILE A 89 -7.87 -0.35 -7.92
CA ILE A 89 -7.31 -1.71 -7.93
C ILE A 89 -8.31 -2.68 -7.29
N SER A 90 -8.77 -2.40 -6.06
CA SER A 90 -9.73 -3.28 -5.36
C SER A 90 -11.03 -3.48 -6.16
N LYS A 91 -11.50 -2.43 -6.85
CA LYS A 91 -12.67 -2.52 -7.72
C LYS A 91 -12.46 -3.43 -8.92
N ALA A 92 -11.35 -3.26 -9.65
CA ALA A 92 -11.10 -4.01 -10.89
C ALA A 92 -10.84 -5.50 -10.62
N LEU A 93 -10.29 -5.82 -9.45
CA LEU A 93 -9.98 -7.21 -9.08
C LEU A 93 -11.18 -7.95 -8.48
N GLY A 94 -12.17 -7.23 -7.93
CA GLY A 94 -13.43 -7.78 -7.39
C GLY A 94 -13.31 -8.57 -6.09
N ASN A 95 -12.27 -9.39 -5.96
CA ASN A 95 -11.96 -10.24 -4.81
C ASN A 95 -10.56 -9.91 -4.24
N ALA A 96 -10.30 -8.62 -4.01
CA ALA A 96 -9.05 -8.16 -3.44
C ALA A 96 -9.26 -7.10 -2.36
N ILE A 97 -8.49 -7.22 -1.29
CA ILE A 97 -8.31 -6.20 -0.26
C ILE A 97 -7.02 -5.46 -0.59
N VAL A 98 -7.09 -4.13 -0.68
CA VAL A 98 -5.91 -3.29 -0.97
C VAL A 98 -5.68 -2.36 0.21
N ILE A 99 -4.52 -2.46 0.84
CA ILE A 99 -4.07 -1.60 1.93
C ILE A 99 -3.04 -0.62 1.36
N ALA A 100 -3.26 0.67 1.59
CA ALA A 100 -2.43 1.72 0.99
C ALA A 100 -2.28 2.95 1.89
N PRO A 101 -1.13 3.64 1.85
CA PRO A 101 -0.87 4.78 2.72
C PRO A 101 -1.60 6.03 2.22
N THR A 102 -2.11 6.83 3.16
CA THR A 102 -2.73 8.12 2.86
C THR A 102 -1.70 9.25 2.73
N GLU A 103 -0.45 9.02 3.13
CA GLU A 103 0.64 10.00 3.08
C GLU A 103 1.93 9.33 2.54
N LYS A 104 3.09 9.98 2.72
CA LYS A 104 4.38 9.43 2.30
C LYS A 104 4.72 8.18 3.13
N VAL A 105 5.22 7.15 2.46
CA VAL A 105 5.91 6.05 3.14
C VAL A 105 7.29 6.56 3.55
N VAL A 106 7.62 6.42 4.83
CA VAL A 106 8.88 6.91 5.39
C VAL A 106 9.75 5.73 5.78
N VAL A 107 11.02 5.83 5.42
CA VAL A 107 12.07 4.86 5.76
C VAL A 107 13.01 5.52 6.76
N ASP A 108 13.41 4.77 7.79
CA ASP A 108 14.43 5.22 8.72
C ASP A 108 15.80 5.22 8.04
N ASP A 109 16.50 6.36 8.09
CA ASP A 109 17.74 6.56 7.34
C ASP A 109 18.89 5.65 7.82
N ASN A 110 18.86 5.19 9.08
CA ASN A 110 19.92 4.35 9.63
C ASN A 110 19.69 2.88 9.30
N THR A 111 18.49 2.38 9.59
CA THR A 111 18.13 0.97 9.46
C THR A 111 17.66 0.60 8.06
N LYS A 112 17.32 1.59 7.23
CA LYS A 112 16.71 1.43 5.91
C LYS A 112 15.38 0.65 5.94
N LYS A 113 14.74 0.57 7.11
CA LYS A 113 13.43 -0.06 7.30
C LYS A 113 12.32 0.96 7.18
N GLU A 114 11.20 0.55 6.61
CA GLU A 114 9.97 1.34 6.66
C GLU A 114 9.53 1.54 8.11
N ILE A 115 9.11 2.75 8.44
CA ILE A 115 8.64 3.11 9.80
C ILE A 115 7.19 3.61 9.80
N GLY A 116 6.53 3.51 8.65
CA GLY A 116 5.12 3.85 8.49
C GLY A 116 4.88 4.99 7.50
N THR A 117 3.65 5.51 7.55
CA THR A 117 3.20 6.60 6.69
C THR A 117 3.02 7.91 7.45
N TYR A 118 3.61 8.99 6.93
CA TYR A 118 3.61 10.32 7.55
C TYR A 118 3.52 11.42 6.49
N SER A 119 2.85 12.51 6.84
CA SER A 119 3.06 13.76 6.13
C SER A 119 4.48 14.27 6.39
N THR A 120 5.01 15.06 5.47
CA THR A 120 6.32 15.69 5.62
C THR A 120 6.21 17.20 5.55
N LYS A 121 7.13 17.88 6.23
CA LYS A 121 7.27 19.34 6.17
C LYS A 121 8.71 19.72 5.94
N THR A 122 8.90 20.88 5.34
CA THR A 122 10.22 21.49 5.19
C THR A 122 10.53 22.33 6.42
N VAL A 123 11.67 22.09 7.04
CA VAL A 123 12.21 22.87 8.16
C VAL A 123 13.61 23.35 7.84
N LYS A 124 14.02 24.50 8.39
CA LYS A 124 15.39 25.00 8.27
C LYS A 124 16.26 24.48 9.40
N ILE A 125 17.30 23.72 9.06
CA ILE A 125 18.31 23.23 10.02
C ILE A 125 19.67 23.74 9.57
N GLY A 126 20.28 24.63 10.37
CA GLY A 126 21.55 25.26 10.00
C GLY A 126 21.47 26.12 8.73
N GLY A 127 20.31 26.72 8.46
CA GLY A 127 20.08 27.53 7.25
C GLY A 127 19.73 26.73 5.98
N VAL A 128 19.74 25.40 6.05
CA VAL A 128 19.41 24.51 4.93
C VAL A 128 18.01 23.96 5.10
N ASP A 129 17.21 23.99 4.03
CA ASP A 129 15.90 23.36 3.98
C ASP A 129 16.03 21.83 4.01
N LYS A 130 15.40 21.21 5.00
CA LYS A 130 15.34 19.75 5.16
C LYS A 130 13.90 19.29 5.28
N THR A 131 13.58 18.22 4.57
CA THR A 131 12.29 17.52 4.70
C THR A 131 12.34 16.62 5.93
N VAL A 132 11.39 16.78 6.84
CA VAL A 132 11.26 15.96 8.05
C VAL A 132 9.83 15.42 8.16
N LYS A 133 9.66 14.31 8.89
CA LYS A 133 8.34 13.81 9.28
C LYS A 133 7.57 14.88 10.08
N ASP A 134 6.27 15.00 9.83
CA ASP A 134 5.40 15.95 10.51
C ASP A 134 4.28 15.26 11.30
N LYS A 135 3.23 14.81 10.61
CA LYS A 135 2.08 14.15 11.22
C LYS A 135 1.97 12.72 10.75
N GLU A 136 1.50 11.86 11.64
CA GLU A 136 1.18 10.48 11.28
C GLU A 136 0.07 10.46 10.22
N GLY A 137 0.27 9.66 9.18
CA GLY A 137 -0.76 9.32 8.20
C GLY A 137 -1.56 8.10 8.64
N THR A 138 -2.20 7.43 7.70
CA THR A 138 -2.92 6.18 7.95
C THR A 138 -2.72 5.19 6.81
N TRP A 139 -2.85 3.91 7.11
CA TRP A 139 -3.03 2.85 6.11
C TRP A 139 -4.51 2.64 5.87
N SER A 140 -5.02 2.99 4.69
CA SER A 140 -6.43 2.80 4.34
C SER A 140 -6.64 1.48 3.63
N GLU A 141 -7.66 0.74 4.06
CA GLU A 141 -8.09 -0.51 3.44
C GLU A 141 -9.21 -0.24 2.43
N TYR A 142 -9.11 -0.87 1.26
CA TYR A 142 -10.10 -0.78 0.19
C TYR A 142 -10.55 -2.17 -0.26
N SER A 143 -11.86 -2.34 -0.38
CA SER A 143 -12.48 -3.53 -0.98
C SER A 143 -13.59 -3.11 -1.94
N ASN A 144 -13.65 -3.76 -3.10
CA ASN A 144 -14.63 -3.50 -4.16
C ASN A 144 -14.80 -1.99 -4.48
N GLY A 145 -13.68 -1.25 -4.49
CA GLY A 145 -13.67 0.18 -4.82
C GLY A 145 -14.09 1.14 -3.72
N LYS A 146 -14.30 0.65 -2.49
CA LYS A 146 -14.70 1.48 -1.35
C LYS A 146 -13.69 1.34 -0.22
N LYS A 147 -13.45 2.43 0.50
CA LYS A 147 -12.70 2.38 1.76
C LYS A 147 -13.51 1.56 2.78
N THR A 148 -12.90 0.54 3.36
CA THR A 148 -13.54 -0.34 4.35
C THR A 148 -12.99 -0.13 5.75
N ASP A 149 -11.72 0.24 5.86
CA ASP A 149 -11.05 0.43 7.15
C ASP A 149 -9.87 1.42 7.07
N SER A 150 -9.29 1.75 8.22
CA SER A 150 -8.11 2.60 8.33
C SER A 150 -7.31 2.29 9.60
N TYR A 151 -5.99 2.16 9.45
CA TYR A 151 -5.07 1.80 10.53
C TYR A 151 -4.06 2.93 10.81
N PRO A 152 -3.53 3.06 12.05
CA PRO A 152 -2.49 4.02 12.39
C PRO A 152 -1.28 3.90 11.47
N GLY A 153 -0.76 5.03 10.99
CA GLY A 153 0.34 5.07 10.03
C GLY A 153 1.65 4.48 10.57
N ASN A 154 1.86 4.51 11.89
CA ASN A 154 3.04 3.95 12.55
C ASN A 154 3.01 2.42 12.73
N LYS A 155 1.87 1.77 12.45
CA LYS A 155 1.76 0.31 12.40
C LYS A 155 1.95 -0.12 10.96
N LEU A 156 3.01 -0.88 10.70
CA LEU A 156 3.25 -1.40 9.36
C LEU A 156 2.20 -2.44 9.02
N PRO A 157 1.58 -2.37 7.84
CA PRO A 157 0.66 -3.39 7.38
C PRO A 157 1.38 -4.72 7.22
N ASP A 158 0.97 -5.68 8.03
CA ASP A 158 1.25 -7.10 7.88
C ASP A 158 -0.05 -7.85 7.56
N ARG A 159 0.07 -9.16 7.33
CA ARG A 159 -1.08 -10.05 7.15
C ARG A 159 -2.11 -9.94 8.29
N ASP A 160 -1.63 -9.76 9.52
CA ASP A 160 -2.41 -9.70 10.75
C ASP A 160 -3.16 -8.37 10.94
N MET A 161 -2.91 -7.37 10.10
CA MET A 161 -3.66 -6.11 10.10
C MET A 161 -5.00 -6.17 9.35
N THR A 162 -5.31 -7.24 8.61
CA THR A 162 -6.62 -7.39 7.96
C THR A 162 -7.73 -7.70 8.97
N ARG A 163 -8.97 -7.24 8.71
CA ARG A 163 -10.14 -7.32 9.60
C ARG A 163 -10.42 -8.66 10.34
N SER A 164 -9.82 -9.79 9.95
CA SER A 164 -10.07 -11.08 10.61
C SER A 164 -9.48 -11.17 12.02
N THR A 165 -8.34 -10.53 12.28
CA THR A 165 -7.60 -10.58 13.56
C THR A 165 -8.05 -9.50 14.55
N TRP A 166 -8.58 -8.37 14.06
CA TRP A 166 -9.20 -7.37 14.94
C TRP A 166 -10.51 -7.86 15.57
N ASN A 167 -11.27 -8.71 14.88
CA ASN A 167 -12.43 -9.37 15.50
C ASN A 167 -11.99 -10.35 16.59
N GLU A 168 -10.86 -11.05 16.48
CA GLU A 168 -10.34 -11.89 17.56
C GLU A 168 -9.85 -11.06 18.78
N ILE A 169 -9.25 -9.90 18.54
CA ILE A 169 -8.84 -8.97 19.62
C ILE A 169 -10.05 -8.27 20.26
N LEU A 170 -11.07 -7.89 19.48
CA LEU A 170 -12.31 -7.33 19.99
C LEU A 170 -13.18 -8.39 20.70
N ASP A 171 -13.18 -9.64 20.22
CA ASP A 171 -13.81 -10.78 20.90
C ASP A 171 -13.07 -11.15 22.18
N PHE A 172 -11.74 -11.02 22.23
CA PHE A 172 -10.97 -11.19 23.46
C PHE A 172 -11.26 -10.07 24.49
N ILE A 173 -11.39 -8.81 24.06
CA ILE A 173 -11.66 -7.67 24.94
C ILE A 173 -13.13 -7.62 25.40
N SER A 174 -14.08 -8.05 24.57
CA SER A 174 -15.51 -8.10 24.90
C SER A 174 -15.91 -9.29 25.78
N ASN A 175 -15.09 -10.34 25.85
CA ASN A 175 -15.25 -11.46 26.80
C ASN A 175 -14.56 -11.23 28.16
N LEU A 176 -14.01 -10.04 28.38
CA LEU A 176 -13.33 -9.63 29.62
C LEU A 176 -14.14 -8.62 30.46
N PHE A 177 -15.41 -8.38 30.10
CA PHE A 177 -16.39 -7.63 30.88
C PHE A 177 -17.75 -8.33 30.91
#